data_AF-A0A392PAN4-F1
#
_entry.id   AF-A0A392PAN4-F1
#
_cell.length_a   1.000
_cell.length_b   1.000
_cell.length_c   1.000
_cell.angle_alpha   90.00
_cell.angle_beta   90.00
_cell.angle_gamma   90.00
#
_symmetry.space_group_name_H-M   'P 1'
#
loop_
_entity.id
_entity.type
_entity.pdbx_description
1 polymer ?
#
loop_
_entity_poly.entity_id
_entity_poly.type
_entity_poly.pdbx_seq_one_letter_code
_entity_poly.pdbx_strand_id
1 'polypeptide(L)'
;MPSKKVTPAAFTKMESRVESLEGEISEIRSTLIGVQNTVKENHASLIAMLEKCLGKSLASEEEGSTIHFFNSLIGEDEVLTWESLKEALMERYGGHGEGDVYEQLTDLKQEGTVEEYITEFEYLIAQIPKLPEKQFCGYFLHGLKSEIRGKVRSLAAMGEMNRTKLLQVTRAVERE
;
A
#
# COMPACT_ATOMS: atom_id res chain seq x y z
N MET A 1 -66.87 30.64 -1.09
CA MET A 1 -65.82 30.36 -0.08
C MET A 1 -65.09 31.66 0.22
N PRO A 2 -64.81 32.02 1.49
CA PRO A 2 -64.08 33.25 1.77
C PRO A 2 -62.60 33.08 1.41
N SER A 3 -62.05 33.97 0.58
CA SER A 3 -60.63 34.00 0.24
C SER A 3 -59.82 34.35 1.49
N LYS A 4 -59.00 33.41 2.00
CA LYS A 4 -58.03 33.69 3.08
C LYS A 4 -57.05 34.75 2.59
N LYS A 5 -57.18 35.99 3.08
CA LYS A 5 -56.20 37.05 2.85
C LYS A 5 -55.00 36.80 3.76
N VAL A 6 -53.81 36.65 3.17
CA VAL A 6 -52.56 36.55 3.91
C VAL A 6 -52.30 37.88 4.60
N THR A 7 -52.03 37.85 5.90
CA THR A 7 -51.75 39.06 6.68
C THR A 7 -50.28 39.46 6.54
N PRO A 8 -49.93 40.77 6.60
CA PRO A 8 -48.55 41.23 6.54
C PRO A 8 -47.64 40.54 7.57
N ALA A 9 -48.14 40.28 8.78
CA ALA A 9 -47.40 39.54 9.81
C ALA A 9 -47.06 38.09 9.42
N ALA A 10 -47.94 37.42 8.66
CA ALA A 10 -47.67 36.08 8.15
C ALA A 10 -46.60 36.10 7.04
N PHE A 11 -46.53 37.19 6.26
CA PHE A 11 -45.50 37.40 5.25
C PHE A 11 -44.13 37.65 5.88
N THR A 12 -44.02 38.55 6.86
CA THR A 12 -42.77 38.82 7.60
C THR A 12 -42.25 37.57 8.32
N LYS A 13 -43.14 36.74 8.88
CA LYS A 13 -42.76 35.45 9.48
C LYS A 13 -42.25 34.45 8.43
N MET A 14 -42.70 34.56 7.18
CA MET A 14 -42.24 33.72 6.09
C MET A 14 -40.86 34.17 5.61
N GLU A 15 -40.66 35.49 5.45
CA GLU A 15 -39.36 36.08 5.11
C GLU A 15 -38.27 35.68 6.10
N SER A 16 -38.51 35.83 7.41
CA SER A 16 -37.52 35.44 8.42
C SER A 16 -37.21 33.95 8.42
N ARG A 17 -38.18 33.10 8.07
CA ARG A 17 -37.96 31.65 7.91
C ARG A 17 -37.15 31.33 6.67
N VAL A 18 -37.36 32.07 5.57
CA VAL A 18 -36.57 31.92 4.34
C VAL A 18 -35.13 32.33 4.62
N GLU A 19 -34.89 33.48 5.27
CA GLU A 19 -33.54 33.92 5.64
C GLU A 19 -32.82 32.89 6.54
N SER A 20 -33.52 32.31 7.52
CA SER A 20 -32.96 31.25 8.37
C SER A 20 -32.56 30.01 7.56
N LEU A 21 -33.43 29.56 6.65
CA LEU A 21 -33.15 28.39 5.81
C LEU A 21 -32.01 28.65 4.83
N GLU A 22 -31.91 29.86 4.27
CA GLU A 22 -30.79 30.26 3.41
C GLU A 22 -29.46 30.25 4.20
N GLY A 23 -29.49 30.68 5.46
CA GLY A 23 -28.37 30.55 6.39
C GLY A 23 -27.93 29.10 6.59
N GLU A 24 -28.86 28.22 6.95
CA GLU A 24 -28.58 26.78 7.15
C GLU A 24 -28.04 26.12 5.87
N ILE A 25 -28.61 26.44 4.69
CA ILE A 25 -28.13 25.92 3.40
C ILE A 25 -26.69 26.39 3.11
N SER A 26 -26.36 27.64 3.45
CA SER A 26 -25.01 28.17 3.30
C SER A 26 -24.01 27.42 4.17
N GLU A 27 -24.38 27.14 5.43
CA GLU A 27 -23.55 26.37 6.36
C GLU A 27 -23.33 24.94 5.85
N ILE A 28 -24.39 24.26 5.41
CA ILE A 28 -24.31 22.91 4.83
C ILE A 28 -23.38 22.89 3.60
N ARG A 29 -23.46 23.89 2.72
CA ARG A 29 -22.56 24.00 1.56
C ARG A 29 -21.11 24.14 1.98
N SER A 30 -20.84 24.95 3.00
CA SER A 30 -19.49 25.12 3.54
C SER A 30 -18.95 23.81 4.11
N THR A 31 -19.75 23.10 4.90
CA THR A 31 -19.37 21.78 5.45
C THR A 31 -19.10 20.77 4.33
N LEU A 32 -19.94 20.74 3.29
CA LEU A 32 -19.77 19.83 2.16
C LEU A 32 -18.47 20.09 1.40
N ILE A 33 -18.12 21.36 1.18
CA ILE A 33 -16.84 21.75 0.59
C ILE A 33 -15.67 21.28 1.46
N GLY A 34 -15.77 21.46 2.78
CA GLY A 34 -14.79 20.98 3.74
C GLY A 34 -14.55 19.47 3.63
N VAL A 35 -15.63 18.68 3.66
CA VAL A 35 -15.57 17.23 3.49
C VAL A 35 -14.94 16.85 2.16
N GLN A 36 -15.34 17.50 1.06
CA GLN A 36 -14.81 17.21 -0.27
C GLN A 36 -13.31 17.49 -0.36
N ASN A 37 -12.82 18.56 0.27
CA ASN A 37 -11.39 18.87 0.33
C ASN A 37 -10.63 17.82 1.14
N THR A 38 -11.12 17.44 2.32
CA THR A 38 -10.49 16.39 3.14
C THR A 38 -10.45 15.05 2.41
N VAL A 39 -11.49 14.67 1.67
CA VAL A 39 -11.50 13.44 0.87
C VAL A 39 -10.44 13.50 -0.23
N LYS A 40 -10.29 14.63 -0.93
CA LYS A 40 -9.25 14.81 -1.95
C LYS A 40 -7.85 14.71 -1.36
N GLU A 41 -7.61 15.35 -0.21
CA GLU A 41 -6.33 15.30 0.49
C GLU A 41 -5.99 13.88 0.96
N ASN A 42 -6.97 13.16 1.51
CA ASN A 42 -6.80 11.76 1.92
C ASN A 42 -6.49 10.87 0.71
N HIS A 43 -7.19 11.07 -0.41
CA HIS A 43 -6.94 10.33 -1.64
C HIS A 43 -5.52 10.59 -2.18
N ALA A 44 -5.11 11.87 -2.26
CA ALA A 44 -3.76 12.22 -2.69
C ALA A 44 -2.68 11.64 -1.76
N SER A 45 -2.93 11.65 -0.45
CA SER A 45 -2.01 11.07 0.55
C SER A 45 -1.92 9.55 0.42
N LEU A 46 -3.04 8.87 0.17
CA LEU A 46 -3.09 7.43 -0.07
C LEU A 46 -2.31 7.06 -1.35
N ILE A 47 -2.52 7.79 -2.45
CA ILE A 47 -1.78 7.58 -3.71
C ILE A 47 -0.29 7.75 -3.46
N ALA A 48 0.14 8.85 -2.85
CA ALA A 48 1.55 9.10 -2.57
C ALA A 48 2.17 8.01 -1.67
N MET A 49 1.41 7.49 -0.70
CA MET A 49 1.86 6.37 0.12
C MET A 49 2.02 5.09 -0.71
N LEU A 50 1.05 4.78 -1.56
CA LEU A 50 1.07 3.59 -2.42
C LEU A 50 2.20 3.66 -3.45
N GLU A 51 2.40 4.79 -4.14
CA GLU A 51 3.51 4.99 -5.08
C GLU A 51 4.87 4.78 -4.40
N LYS A 52 5.01 5.27 -3.16
CA LYS A 52 6.23 5.09 -2.37
C LYS A 52 6.45 3.63 -1.94
N CYS A 53 5.39 2.90 -1.61
CA CYS A 53 5.47 1.50 -1.18
C CYS A 53 5.72 0.54 -2.36
N LEU A 54 5.15 0.84 -3.53
CA LEU A 54 5.13 -0.07 -4.68
C LEU A 54 6.26 0.20 -5.69
N GLY A 55 7.02 1.30 -5.52
CA GLY A 55 8.18 1.62 -6.36
C GLY A 55 7.84 1.97 -7.82
N LYS A 56 6.55 2.17 -8.13
CA LYS A 56 6.04 2.52 -9.47
C LYS A 56 5.07 3.71 -9.36
N SER A 57 5.08 4.55 -10.40
CA SER A 57 4.17 5.70 -10.53
C SER A 57 2.79 5.22 -10.98
N LEU A 58 1.74 5.61 -10.26
CA LEU A 58 0.34 5.33 -10.66
C LEU A 58 -0.16 6.33 -11.72
N ALA A 59 0.62 7.37 -12.01
CA ALA A 59 0.20 8.54 -12.78
C ALA A 59 0.48 8.50 -14.31
N SER A 60 0.87 7.37 -14.90
CA SER A 60 1.03 7.26 -16.37
C SER A 60 0.17 6.13 -16.94
N GLU A 61 -0.84 6.49 -17.75
CA GLU A 61 -1.78 5.62 -18.48
C GLU A 61 -2.70 4.68 -17.65
N GLU A 62 -2.50 4.55 -16.33
CA GLU A 62 -3.19 3.55 -15.49
C GLU A 62 -4.41 4.02 -14.67
N GLU A 63 -4.86 5.29 -14.77
CA GLU A 63 -6.05 5.73 -14.00
C GLU A 63 -7.30 4.93 -14.38
N GLY A 64 -7.49 4.60 -15.66
CA GLY A 64 -8.61 3.75 -16.09
C GLY A 64 -8.50 2.30 -15.60
N SER A 65 -7.32 1.70 -15.73
CA SER A 65 -7.04 0.31 -15.31
C SER A 65 -7.23 0.13 -13.81
N THR A 66 -6.74 1.08 -13.01
CA THR A 66 -6.84 1.08 -11.55
C THR A 66 -8.27 1.36 -11.08
N ILE A 67 -9.00 2.30 -11.71
CA ILE A 67 -10.42 2.53 -11.38
C ILE A 67 -11.27 1.28 -11.67
N HIS A 68 -11.04 0.60 -12.80
CA HIS A 68 -11.75 -0.65 -13.11
C HIS A 68 -11.44 -1.77 -12.12
N PHE A 69 -10.20 -1.87 -11.63
CA PHE A 69 -9.83 -2.82 -10.58
C PHE A 69 -10.65 -2.62 -9.31
N PHE A 70 -10.62 -1.40 -8.77
CA PHE A 70 -11.35 -1.08 -7.54
C PHE A 70 -12.85 -1.29 -7.72
N ASN A 71 -13.41 -0.93 -8.87
CA ASN A 71 -14.83 -1.18 -9.16
C ASN A 71 -15.17 -2.67 -9.22
N SER A 72 -14.27 -3.53 -9.72
CA SER A 72 -14.45 -5.00 -9.66
C SER A 72 -14.40 -5.48 -8.22
N LEU A 73 -13.39 -5.04 -7.46
CA LEU A 73 -13.16 -5.45 -6.07
C LEU A 73 -14.34 -5.07 -5.16
N ILE A 74 -14.90 -3.87 -5.34
CA ILE A 74 -16.06 -3.37 -4.59
C ILE A 74 -17.37 -4.01 -5.08
N GLY A 75 -17.44 -4.37 -6.37
CA GLY A 75 -18.63 -5.03 -6.95
C GLY A 75 -18.77 -6.51 -6.59
N GLU A 76 -17.65 -7.18 -6.32
CA GLU A 76 -17.61 -8.61 -5.98
C GLU A 76 -17.84 -8.89 -4.48
N ASP A 77 -17.39 -7.98 -3.59
CA ASP A 77 -17.39 -8.22 -2.16
C ASP A 77 -18.23 -7.16 -1.41
N GLU A 78 -19.38 -7.57 -0.86
CA GLU A 78 -20.32 -6.68 -0.17
C GLU A 78 -19.70 -6.07 1.11
N VAL A 79 -18.60 -6.64 1.61
CA VAL A 79 -17.81 -6.16 2.75
C VAL A 79 -16.30 -6.28 2.47
N LEU A 80 -15.76 -5.36 1.68
CA LEU A 80 -14.31 -5.26 1.46
C LEU A 80 -13.57 -4.88 2.77
N THR A 81 -12.84 -5.83 3.35
CA THR A 81 -12.02 -5.56 4.54
C THR A 81 -10.67 -4.94 4.17
N TRP A 82 -9.99 -4.30 5.14
CA TRP A 82 -8.64 -3.76 4.93
C TRP A 82 -7.63 -4.84 4.53
N GLU A 83 -7.69 -6.03 5.13
CA GLU A 83 -6.76 -7.12 4.79
C GLU A 83 -7.00 -7.63 3.36
N SER A 84 -8.27 -7.78 2.96
CA SER A 84 -8.63 -8.16 1.58
C SER A 84 -8.17 -7.12 0.55
N LEU A 85 -8.35 -5.83 0.86
CA LEU A 85 -7.86 -4.74 0.00
C LEU A 85 -6.33 -4.76 -0.11
N LYS A 86 -5.64 -4.95 1.01
CA LYS A 86 -4.18 -5.03 1.05
C LYS A 86 -3.67 -6.21 0.22
N GLU A 87 -4.25 -7.39 0.37
CA GLU A 87 -3.88 -8.58 -0.43
C GLU A 87 -4.07 -8.32 -1.92
N ALA A 88 -5.22 -7.77 -2.33
CA ALA A 88 -5.50 -7.49 -3.74
C ALA A 88 -4.54 -6.43 -4.34
N LEU A 89 -4.17 -5.42 -3.55
CA LEU A 89 -3.17 -4.42 -3.97
C LEU A 89 -1.77 -5.03 -4.10
N MET A 90 -1.39 -5.91 -3.18
CA MET A 90 -0.11 -6.62 -3.25
C MET A 90 -0.06 -7.57 -4.46
N GLU A 91 -1.14 -8.28 -4.76
CA GLU A 91 -1.24 -9.15 -5.95
C GLU A 91 -1.09 -8.36 -7.25
N ARG A 92 -1.78 -7.22 -7.37
CA ARG A 92 -1.77 -6.43 -8.61
C ARG A 92 -0.54 -5.55 -8.78
N TYR A 93 -0.02 -4.99 -7.70
CA TYR A 93 1.01 -3.95 -7.77
C TYR A 93 2.27 -4.24 -6.95
N GLY A 94 2.28 -5.23 -6.06
CA GLY A 94 3.42 -5.56 -5.18
C GLY A 94 4.60 -6.26 -5.90
N GLY A 95 4.70 -6.09 -7.22
CA GLY A 95 5.37 -7.01 -8.12
C GLY A 95 6.81 -7.35 -7.78
N HIS A 96 7.17 -8.62 -7.99
CA HIS A 96 8.40 -9.05 -8.68
C HIS A 96 8.32 -10.53 -9.14
N GLY A 97 7.17 -10.99 -9.61
CA GLY A 97 7.07 -12.33 -10.20
C GLY A 97 5.65 -12.89 -10.24
N GLU A 98 5.50 -13.99 -10.98
CA GLU A 98 4.37 -14.90 -10.77
C GLU A 98 4.53 -15.61 -9.42
N GLY A 99 3.41 -15.95 -8.78
CA GLY A 99 3.41 -16.69 -7.53
C GLY A 99 3.47 -15.84 -6.28
N ASP A 100 3.27 -16.49 -5.13
CA ASP A 100 3.32 -15.82 -3.84
C ASP A 100 4.77 -15.45 -3.43
N VAL A 101 4.90 -14.64 -2.38
CA VAL A 101 6.22 -14.18 -1.90
C VAL A 101 7.17 -15.33 -1.50
N TYR A 102 6.66 -16.48 -1.06
CA TYR A 102 7.49 -17.64 -0.70
C TYR A 102 7.99 -18.38 -1.94
N GLU A 103 7.17 -18.46 -3.00
CA GLU A 103 7.57 -18.96 -4.31
C GLU A 103 8.67 -18.06 -4.89
N GLN A 104 8.46 -16.74 -4.88
CA GLN A 104 9.46 -15.76 -5.33
C GLN A 104 10.77 -15.85 -4.54
N LEU A 105 10.72 -16.00 -3.21
CA LEU A 105 11.92 -16.21 -2.38
C LEU A 105 12.66 -17.51 -2.69
N THR A 106 11.94 -18.56 -3.09
CA THR A 106 12.53 -19.85 -3.46
C THR A 106 13.26 -19.75 -4.80
N ASP A 107 12.66 -19.01 -5.74
CA ASP A 107 13.18 -18.85 -7.09
C ASP A 107 14.27 -17.77 -7.19
N LEU A 108 14.32 -16.81 -6.26
CA LEU A 108 15.32 -15.75 -6.25
C LEU A 108 16.75 -16.33 -6.25
N LYS A 109 17.52 -16.00 -7.29
CA LYS A 109 18.96 -16.31 -7.42
C LYS A 109 19.79 -15.05 -7.52
N GLN A 110 20.99 -15.09 -6.98
CA GLN A 110 22.00 -14.07 -7.19
C GLN A 110 22.54 -14.17 -8.63
N GLU A 111 22.10 -13.28 -9.50
CA GLU A 111 22.62 -13.17 -10.88
C GLU A 111 23.75 -12.14 -10.96
N GLY A 112 23.59 -10.99 -10.30
CA GLY A 112 24.55 -9.89 -10.25
C GLY A 112 25.44 -9.90 -8.99
N THR A 113 25.59 -8.72 -8.42
CA THR A 113 26.34 -8.44 -7.18
C THR A 113 25.58 -8.93 -5.94
N VAL A 114 26.27 -9.08 -4.81
CA VAL A 114 25.64 -9.40 -3.53
C VAL A 114 24.71 -8.27 -3.09
N GLU A 115 25.04 -7.01 -3.32
CA GLU A 115 24.16 -5.90 -2.90
C GLU A 115 22.85 -5.87 -3.67
N GLU A 116 22.87 -6.13 -4.98
CA GLU A 116 21.66 -6.26 -5.78
C GLU A 116 20.80 -7.42 -5.27
N TYR A 117 21.42 -8.57 -5.02
CA TYR A 117 20.71 -9.73 -4.46
C TYR A 117 20.13 -9.47 -3.06
N ILE A 118 20.89 -8.81 -2.17
CA ILE A 118 20.40 -8.46 -0.83
C ILE A 118 19.22 -7.50 -0.93
N THR A 119 19.29 -6.49 -1.80
CA THR A 119 18.21 -5.52 -1.99
C THR A 119 16.91 -6.20 -2.41
N GLU A 120 17.00 -7.11 -3.39
CA GLU A 120 15.84 -7.87 -3.87
C GLU A 120 15.29 -8.83 -2.81
N PHE A 121 16.18 -9.50 -2.09
CA PHE A 121 15.80 -10.37 -0.98
C PHE A 121 15.11 -9.59 0.15
N GLU A 122 15.65 -8.42 0.52
CA GLU A 122 15.09 -7.52 1.54
C GLU A 122 13.71 -6.98 1.15
N TYR A 123 13.50 -6.73 -0.13
CA TYR A 123 12.18 -6.35 -0.66
C TYR A 123 11.14 -7.46 -0.44
N LEU A 124 11.45 -8.70 -0.81
CA LEU A 124 10.52 -9.84 -0.65
C LEU A 124 10.22 -10.14 0.82
N ILE A 125 11.24 -10.20 1.68
CA ILE A 125 11.04 -10.51 3.11
C ILE A 125 10.30 -9.39 3.86
N ALA A 126 10.31 -8.14 3.38
CA ALA A 126 9.54 -7.05 3.98
C ALA A 126 8.03 -7.29 3.89
N GLN A 127 7.58 -8.11 2.95
CA GLN A 127 6.17 -8.49 2.78
C GLN A 127 5.72 -9.58 3.76
N ILE A 128 6.67 -10.26 4.45
CA ILE A 128 6.38 -11.38 5.35
C ILE A 128 6.44 -10.91 6.81
N PRO A 129 5.30 -10.74 7.51
CA PRO A 129 5.29 -10.35 8.90
C PRO A 129 5.81 -11.49 9.78
N LYS A 130 7.08 -11.38 10.22
CA LYS A 130 7.77 -12.30 11.16
C LYS A 130 8.21 -13.64 10.56
N LEU A 131 9.00 -13.62 9.49
CA LEU A 131 9.69 -14.81 9.00
C LEU A 131 10.62 -15.40 10.10
N PRO A 132 10.57 -16.69 10.44
CA PRO A 132 11.51 -17.33 11.37
C PRO A 132 12.97 -17.27 10.90
N GLU A 133 13.91 -17.13 11.85
CA GLU A 133 15.35 -16.98 11.56
C GLU A 133 15.92 -18.09 10.66
N LYS A 134 15.54 -19.34 10.94
CA LYS A 134 15.99 -20.49 10.14
C LYS A 134 15.52 -20.42 8.69
N GLN A 135 14.31 -19.91 8.46
CA GLN A 135 13.76 -19.75 7.11
C GLN A 135 14.46 -18.60 6.39
N PHE A 136 14.65 -17.45 7.06
CA PHE A 136 15.45 -16.33 6.52
C PHE A 136 16.82 -16.82 6.03
N CYS A 137 17.57 -17.51 6.89
CA CYS A 137 18.89 -18.02 6.53
C CYS A 137 18.81 -19.07 5.41
N GLY A 138 17.78 -19.92 5.43
CA GLY A 138 17.55 -20.94 4.40
C GLY A 138 17.36 -20.34 3.01
N TYR A 139 16.40 -19.42 2.87
CA TYR A 139 16.12 -18.76 1.59
C TYR A 139 17.32 -17.94 1.11
N PHE A 140 17.91 -17.13 2.00
CA PHE A 140 19.05 -16.29 1.64
C PHE A 140 20.24 -17.12 1.16
N LEU A 141 20.63 -18.15 1.91
CA LEU A 141 21.74 -19.01 1.49
C LEU A 141 21.40 -19.83 0.25
N HIS A 142 20.13 -20.14 -0.01
CA HIS A 142 19.74 -20.93 -1.18
C HIS A 142 19.95 -20.15 -2.48
N GLY A 143 19.63 -18.85 -2.50
CA GLY A 143 19.74 -18.00 -3.67
C GLY A 143 21.17 -17.53 -4.02
N LEU A 144 22.10 -17.55 -3.07
CA LEU A 144 23.49 -17.13 -3.32
C LEU A 144 24.23 -18.01 -4.34
N LYS A 145 25.13 -17.39 -5.09
CA LYS A 145 26.09 -18.09 -5.96
C LYS A 145 26.91 -19.11 -5.15
N SER A 146 27.25 -20.22 -5.79
CA SER A 146 27.82 -21.39 -5.11
C SER A 146 29.13 -21.08 -4.35
N GLU A 147 29.97 -20.22 -4.92
CA GLU A 147 31.28 -19.83 -4.38
C GLU A 147 31.11 -19.00 -3.11
N ILE A 148 30.21 -18.01 -3.17
CA ILE A 148 29.88 -17.12 -2.06
C ILE A 148 29.20 -17.91 -0.95
N ARG A 149 28.19 -18.72 -1.32
CA ARG A 149 27.46 -19.59 -0.39
C ARG A 149 28.40 -20.53 0.38
N GLY A 150 29.38 -21.11 -0.29
CA GLY A 150 30.39 -21.97 0.33
C GLY A 150 31.20 -21.22 1.39
N LYS A 151 31.75 -20.06 1.03
CA LYS A 151 32.52 -19.20 1.95
C LYS A 151 31.66 -18.74 3.15
N VAL A 152 30.43 -18.28 2.91
CA VAL A 152 29.51 -17.83 3.96
C VAL A 152 29.15 -18.95 4.93
N ARG A 153 28.88 -20.18 4.43
CA ARG A 153 28.59 -21.33 5.30
C ARG A 153 29.78 -21.73 6.17
N SER A 154 30.99 -21.69 5.62
CA SER A 154 32.21 -21.95 6.40
C SER A 154 32.38 -20.95 7.53
N LEU A 155 32.17 -19.66 7.27
CA LEU A 155 32.21 -18.61 8.29
C LEU A 155 31.06 -18.74 9.30
N ALA A 156 29.88 -19.17 8.86
CA ALA A 156 28.73 -19.43 9.73
C ALA A 156 28.94 -20.61 10.67
N ALA A 157 29.75 -21.61 10.29
CA ALA A 157 30.08 -22.72 11.17
C ALA A 157 31.00 -22.33 12.34
N MET A 158 31.67 -21.17 12.26
CA MET A 158 32.62 -20.69 13.27
C MET A 158 31.97 -19.89 14.41
N GLY A 159 30.66 -19.63 14.37
CA GLY A 159 29.95 -18.89 15.43
C GLY A 159 28.45 -18.77 15.21
N GLU A 160 27.75 -18.09 16.12
CA GLU A 160 26.31 -17.85 15.96
C GLU A 160 26.03 -16.91 14.78
N MET A 161 25.05 -17.27 13.95
CA MET A 161 24.66 -16.52 12.75
C MET A 161 23.22 -16.02 12.89
N ASN A 162 23.05 -14.70 12.88
CA ASN A 162 21.76 -14.02 12.80
C ASN A 162 21.66 -13.23 11.47
N ARG A 163 20.47 -12.69 11.12
CA ARG A 163 20.23 -11.96 9.86
C ARG A 163 21.28 -10.91 9.57
N THR A 164 21.50 -10.02 10.54
CA THR A 164 22.44 -8.90 10.39
C THR A 164 23.84 -9.42 10.11
N LYS A 165 24.29 -10.43 10.85
CA LYS A 165 25.61 -11.03 10.66
C LYS A 165 25.72 -11.74 9.31
N LEU A 166 24.67 -12.44 8.90
CA LEU A 166 24.62 -13.15 7.62
C LEU A 166 24.79 -12.20 6.44
N LEU A 167 24.05 -11.08 6.43
CA LEU A 167 24.17 -10.07 5.39
C LEU A 167 25.56 -9.41 5.39
N GLN A 168 26.09 -9.06 6.56
CA GLN A 168 27.42 -8.45 6.68
C GLN A 168 28.54 -9.38 6.19
N VAL A 169 28.50 -10.66 6.58
CA VAL A 169 29.48 -11.66 6.17
C VAL A 169 29.42 -11.88 4.66
N THR A 170 28.22 -11.94 4.09
CA THR A 170 28.04 -12.13 2.65
C THR A 170 28.61 -10.97 1.85
N ARG A 171 28.41 -9.72 2.32
CA ARG A 171 29.04 -8.53 1.74
C ARG A 171 30.57 -8.56 1.84
N ALA A 172 31.11 -9.02 2.96
CA ALA A 172 32.55 -9.12 3.15
C ALA A 172 33.16 -10.16 2.19
N VAL A 173 32.48 -11.30 2.00
CA VAL A 173 32.92 -12.41 1.15
C VAL A 173 33.05 -12.02 -0.33
N GLU A 174 32.21 -11.11 -0.83
CA GLU A 174 32.31 -10.63 -2.23
C GLU A 174 33.50 -9.69 -2.45
N ARG A 175 33.97 -9.01 -1.40
CA ARG A 175 35.09 -8.06 -1.46
C ARG A 175 36.47 -8.74 -1.33
N GLU A 176 36.51 -10.04 -1.03
CA GLU A 176 37.69 -10.91 -0.93
C GLU A 176 37.94 -11.73 -2.20
#